data_AF-A0A1I5XC31-F1
#
_entry.id   AF-A0A1I5XC31-F1
#
_cell.length_a   1.000
_cell.length_b   1.000
_cell.length_c   1.000
_cell.angle_alpha   90.00
_cell.angle_beta   90.00
_cell.angle_gamma   90.00
#
_symmetry.space_group_name_H-M   'P 1'
#
loop_
_entity.id
_entity.type
_entity.pdbx_description
1 polymer ?
#
loop_
_entity_poly.entity_id
_entity_poly.type
_entity_poly.pdbx_seq_one_letter_code
_entity_poly.pdbx_strand_id
1 'polypeptide(L)' 'MRPGPQTRALWEMFSDLMDLDAHQYVADPLAGMDARYDLGDDHRLVGTLCPDMKLTRTRQRRTRRAGRRDLYRD' A
#
# COMPACT_ATOMS: atom_id res chain seq x y z
N MET A 1 -21.13 -14.51 -22.10
CA MET A 1 -21.66 -13.14 -21.93
C MET A 1 -20.70 -12.18 -22.64
N ARG A 2 -21.14 -11.42 -23.64
CA ARG A 2 -20.29 -10.41 -24.30
C ARG A 2 -20.58 -9.06 -23.65
N PRO A 3 -19.55 -8.28 -23.25
CA PRO A 3 -19.78 -6.97 -22.67
C PRO A 3 -20.59 -6.09 -23.65
N GLY A 4 -21.62 -5.43 -23.13
CA GLY A 4 -22.48 -4.53 -23.89
C GLY A 4 -21.77 -3.20 -24.21
N PRO A 5 -22.37 -2.37 -25.08
CA PRO A 5 -21.78 -1.08 -25.46
C PRO A 5 -21.53 -0.15 -24.26
N GLN A 6 -22.36 -0.22 -23.22
CA GLN A 6 -22.19 0.55 -21.99
C GLN A 6 -20.96 0.11 -21.20
N THR A 7 -20.73 -1.19 -21.08
CA THR A 7 -19.53 -1.74 -20.42
C THR A 7 -18.28 -1.33 -21.17
N ARG A 8 -18.33 -1.29 -22.50
CA ARG A 8 -17.20 -0.84 -23.32
C ARG A 8 -16.88 0.65 -23.10
N ALA A 9 -17.89 1.51 -23.09
CA ALA A 9 -17.69 2.94 -22.83
C ALA A 9 -17.09 3.20 -21.44
N LEU A 10 -17.53 2.46 -20.42
CA LEU A 10 -16.93 2.53 -19.08
C LEU A 10 -15.46 2.08 -19.09
N TRP A 11 -15.14 1.02 -19.84
CA TRP A 11 -13.78 0.49 -19.93
C TRP A 11 -12.84 1.46 -20.63
N GLU A 12 -13.31 2.16 -21.67
CA GLU A 12 -12.57 3.23 -22.36
C GLU A 12 -12.29 4.38 -21.38
N MET A 13 -13.31 4.91 -20.69
CA MET A 13 -13.12 5.97 -19.70
C MET A 13 -12.20 5.57 -18.53
N PHE A 14 -12.31 4.33 -18.05
CA PHE A 14 -11.45 3.81 -16.99
C PHE A 14 -9.99 3.65 -17.47
N SER A 15 -9.79 3.25 -18.72
CA SER A 15 -8.45 3.16 -19.31
C SER A 15 -7.80 4.54 -19.42
N ASP A 16 -8.55 5.53 -19.90
CA ASP A 16 -8.09 6.92 -19.96
C ASP A 16 -7.72 7.46 -18.56
N LEU A 17 -8.45 7.05 -17.52
CA LEU A 17 -8.14 7.41 -16.13
C LEU A 17 -6.84 6.74 -15.63
N MET A 18 -6.60 5.49 -16.01
CA MET A 18 -5.38 4.76 -15.62
C MET A 18 -4.11 5.33 -16.23
N ASP A 19 -4.20 6.09 -17.33
CA ASP A 19 -3.06 6.80 -17.93
C ASP A 19 -2.71 8.11 -17.18
N LEU A 20 -3.54 8.53 -16.21
CA LEU A 20 -3.25 9.65 -15.31
C LEU A 20 -2.62 9.17 -14.00
N ASP A 21 -2.30 10.09 -13.07
CA ASP A 21 -1.78 9.76 -11.73
C ASP A 21 -2.75 8.94 -10.86
N ALA A 22 -3.99 8.71 -11.33
CA ALA A 22 -5.00 7.91 -10.65
C ALA A 22 -4.63 6.43 -10.51
N HIS A 23 -3.70 5.91 -11.33
CA HIS A 23 -3.26 4.52 -11.27
C HIS A 23 -2.72 4.11 -9.90
N GLN A 24 -2.09 5.03 -9.15
CA GLN A 24 -1.54 4.73 -7.82
C GLN A 24 -2.63 4.33 -6.82
N TYR A 25 -3.81 4.96 -6.89
CA TYR A 25 -4.95 4.63 -6.03
C TYR A 25 -5.53 3.23 -6.32
N VAL A 26 -5.23 2.64 -7.48
CA VAL A 26 -5.62 1.27 -7.82
C VAL A 26 -4.48 0.30 -7.52
N ALA A 27 -3.24 0.70 -7.80
CA ALA A 27 -2.06 -0.14 -7.63
C ALA A 27 -1.74 -0.40 -6.15
N ASP A 28 -1.78 0.63 -5.29
CA ASP A 28 -1.37 0.52 -3.89
C ASP A 28 -2.29 -0.43 -3.08
N PRO A 29 -3.63 -0.36 -3.19
CA PRO A 29 -4.50 -1.33 -2.54
C PRO A 29 -4.33 -2.75 -3.10
N LEU A 30 -4.16 -2.90 -4.41
CA LEU A 30 -3.97 -4.21 -5.06
C LEU A 30 -2.65 -4.87 -4.62
N ALA A 31 -1.60 -4.08 -4.43
CA ALA A 31 -0.32 -4.53 -3.89
C ALA A 31 -0.33 -4.69 -2.35
N GLY A 32 -1.42 -4.30 -1.67
CA GLY A 32 -1.52 -4.31 -0.21
C GLY A 32 -0.69 -3.24 0.49
N MET A 33 -0.17 -2.25 -0.25
CA MET A 33 0.68 -1.18 0.27
C MET A 33 -0.12 -0.12 1.05
N ASP A 34 -1.42 0.00 0.76
CA ASP A 34 -2.33 0.96 1.41
C ASP A 34 -3.06 0.39 2.65
N ALA A 35 -2.63 -0.77 3.16
CA ALA A 35 -3.23 -1.34 4.37
C ALA A 35 -2.93 -0.47 5.60
N ARG A 36 -3.99 -0.09 6.34
CA ARG A 36 -3.91 0.63 7.62
C ARG A 36 -4.70 -0.09 8.71
N TYR A 37 -4.07 -0.34 9.84
CA TYR A 37 -4.71 -0.85 11.06
C TYR A 37 -5.14 0.29 11.98
N ASP A 38 -6.30 0.15 12.61
CA ASP A 38 -6.68 1.02 13.71
C ASP A 38 -5.92 0.62 14.98
N LEU A 39 -5.04 1.50 15.46
CA LEU A 39 -4.24 1.32 16.67
C LEU A 39 -4.55 2.37 17.75
N GLY A 40 -5.58 3.21 17.53
CA GLY A 40 -6.02 4.20 18.52
C GLY A 40 -5.14 5.45 18.67
N ASP A 41 -4.38 5.84 17.64
CA ASP A 41 -3.60 7.08 17.60
C ASP A 41 -3.92 7.88 16.32
N ASP A 42 -4.00 9.21 16.46
CA ASP A 42 -4.38 10.15 15.40
C ASP A 42 -3.25 10.43 14.39
N HIS A 43 -2.01 10.01 14.69
CA HIS A 43 -0.90 10.28 13.81
C HIS A 43 -1.06 9.54 12.46
N ARG A 44 -0.86 10.28 11.36
CA ARG A 44 -1.11 9.80 9.99
C ARG A 44 -0.31 8.56 9.58
N LEU A 45 0.83 8.29 10.21
CA LEU A 45 1.63 7.09 9.94
C LEU A 45 1.35 5.92 10.87
N VAL A 46 0.52 6.10 11.90
CA VAL A 46 0.19 4.98 12.80
C VAL A 46 -0.69 3.98 12.04
N GLY A 47 -0.36 2.69 12.18
CA GLY A 47 -1.11 1.61 11.55
C GLY A 47 -0.79 1.36 10.08
N THR A 48 0.01 2.19 9.41
CA THR A 48 0.41 1.99 8.01
C THR A 48 1.65 1.10 7.87
N LEU A 49 1.85 0.51 6.69
CA LEU A 49 3.10 -0.15 6.34
C LEU A 49 4.27 0.85 6.40
N CYS A 50 5.35 0.49 7.11
CA CYS A 50 6.58 1.29 7.13
C CYS A 50 7.46 0.92 5.91
N PRO A 51 7.66 1.84 4.95
CA PRO A 51 8.47 1.58 3.77
C PRO A 51 9.94 1.40 4.13
N ASP A 52 10.71 0.74 3.25
CA ASP A 52 12.15 0.58 3.43
C ASP A 52 12.88 1.90 3.15
N MET A 53 12.95 2.75 4.17
CA MET A 53 13.57 4.07 4.08
C MET A 53 15.09 3.97 4.22
N LYS A 54 15.81 4.62 3.29
CA LYS A 54 17.26 4.80 3.40
C LYS A 54 17.57 5.78 4.54
N LEU A 55 18.14 5.28 5.62
CA LEU A 55 18.58 6.11 6.74
C LEU A 55 20.05 6.51 6.57
N THR A 56 20.35 7.80 6.71
CA THR A 56 21.73 8.30 6.83
C THR A 56 22.30 7.83 8.16
N ARG A 57 23.35 7.01 8.13
CA ARG A 57 23.94 6.45 9.35
C ARG A 57 24.95 7.42 9.96
N THR A 58 24.60 8.02 11.10
CA THR A 58 25.60 8.47 12.06
C THR A 58 25.90 7.30 13.01
N ARG A 59 27.06 6.65 12.83
CA ARG A 59 27.49 5.39 13.46
C ARG A 59 26.60 4.16 13.17
N GLN A 60 27.29 3.08 12.88
CA GLN A 60 26.79 1.90 12.18
C GLN A 60 25.93 1.01 13.08
N ARG A 61 24.60 1.13 13.02
CA ARG A 61 23.66 0.07 13.42
C ARG A 61 22.99 -0.51 12.18
N ARG A 62 23.18 -1.82 11.96
CA ARG A 62 22.39 -2.61 11.03
C ARG A 62 20.96 -2.73 11.56
N THR A 63 20.00 -2.13 10.85
CA THR A 63 18.56 -2.38 10.93
C THR A 63 18.19 -2.83 9.50
N ARG A 64 17.49 -3.92 9.20
CA ARG A 64 16.43 -4.69 9.85
C ARG A 64 16.77 -6.19 9.68
N ARG A 65 16.71 -6.99 10.76
CA ARG A 65 16.72 -8.47 10.65
C ARG A 65 15.27 -8.93 10.66
N ALA A 66 14.93 -9.76 9.68
CA ALA A 66 13.63 -10.41 9.54
C ALA A 66 13.17 -11.08 10.85
N GLY A 67 11.89 -10.90 11.17
CA GLY A 67 11.07 -11.71 12.06
C GLY A 67 11.65 -12.07 13.43
N ARG A 68 11.39 -11.25 14.46
CA ARG A 68 11.23 -11.79 15.83
C ARG A 68 9.78 -12.21 15.98
N ARG A 69 9.51 -13.51 15.78
CA ARG A 69 8.35 -14.15 16.41
C ARG A 69 8.65 -14.20 17.89
N ASP A 70 7.96 -13.41 18.69
CA ASP A 70 7.86 -13.60 20.13
C ASP A 70 6.49 -13.06 20.57
N LEU A 71 5.76 -13.90 21.30
CA LEU A 71 4.61 -13.61 22.17
C LEU A 71 3.21 -13.71 21.56
N TYR A 72 2.74 -14.96 21.44
CA TYR A 72 1.46 -15.36 22.04
C TYR A 72 1.66 -16.74 22.68
N ARG A 73 1.90 -16.74 23.99
CA ARG A 73 1.79 -17.90 24.87
C ARG A 73 1.04 -17.41 26.10
N ASP A 74 -0.25 -17.70 26.11
CA ASP A 74 -0.99 -18.25 27.26
C ASP A 74 -2.30 -18.85 26.72
#